data_AF-L0B9L0-F1
#
_entry.id   AF-L0B9L0-F1
#
_cell.length_a   1.000
_cell.length_b   1.000
_cell.length_c   1.000
_cell.angle_alpha   90.00
_cell.angle_beta   90.00
_cell.angle_gamma   90.00
#
_symmetry.space_group_name_H-M   'P 1'
#
loop_
_entity.id
_entity.type
_entity.pdbx_description
1 polymer ?
#
loop_
_entity_poly.entity_id
_entity_poly.type
_entity_poly.pdbx_seq_one_letter_code
_entity_poly.pdbx_strand_id
1 'polypeptide(L)'
;LMRDAPLGIVTQSPNIMDLVKCDGAVLFYRNKIWRLGITPSDLQLQDIAFWLSEYHMDSTGLSTDSLYDAGYPGALALGDVVCGMAAVRITSKDMLFWFRSQTAAEIRWGGAKHEPGEKDDGRRMHPRSSFKAFLEVVKTRSLPWKDYEMDAIHSLQLILRNTFKDIETMDVDTKTIHARLSDLKIEGMQELEAVTSEMVRLIETATVPILAVDVDGLVNGWNTKISELTGLLVDKAIGKHLLTLVEDSSVDIVKRMLFLALQGKEEQNIQFEIKTHGSKSECGPICLVVNACASRDLHENVVG
;
A
#
# COMPACT_ATOMS: atom_id res chain seq x y z
N LEU A 1 1.94 -0.13 -18.00
CA LEU A 1 1.24 1.00 -18.65
C LEU A 1 -0.15 1.32 -18.06
N MET A 2 -0.81 0.45 -17.29
CA MET A 2 -2.22 0.61 -16.87
C MET A 2 -2.43 1.29 -15.50
N ARG A 3 -1.41 1.90 -14.86
CA ARG A 3 -1.56 2.49 -13.52
C ARG A 3 -2.17 3.91 -13.50
N ASP A 4 -2.21 4.60 -14.64
CA ASP A 4 -2.70 5.99 -14.76
C ASP A 4 -4.01 6.14 -15.54
N ALA A 5 -4.65 5.02 -15.94
CA ALA A 5 -5.84 5.01 -16.78
C ALA A 5 -6.97 5.98 -16.34
N PRO A 6 -7.34 6.09 -15.05
CA PRO A 6 -8.42 6.98 -14.65
C PRO A 6 -8.03 8.46 -14.60
N LEU A 7 -6.74 8.77 -14.37
CA LEU A 7 -6.24 10.14 -14.40
C LEU A 7 -6.07 10.65 -15.83
N GLY A 8 -5.84 9.74 -16.79
CA GLY A 8 -5.67 10.09 -18.21
C GLY A 8 -6.87 10.83 -18.79
N ILE A 9 -8.08 10.55 -18.32
CA ILE A 9 -9.32 11.16 -18.85
C ILE A 9 -9.44 12.65 -18.47
N VAL A 10 -8.69 13.09 -17.46
CA VAL A 10 -8.62 14.51 -17.05
C VAL A 10 -7.31 15.16 -17.51
N THR A 11 -6.21 14.40 -17.49
CA THR A 11 -4.85 14.95 -17.71
C THR A 11 -4.39 14.93 -19.16
N GLN A 12 -5.00 14.10 -20.03
CA GLN A 12 -4.61 13.96 -21.43
C GLN A 12 -5.64 14.59 -22.37
N SER A 13 -5.24 14.83 -23.61
CA SER A 13 -6.12 15.32 -24.68
C SER A 13 -6.40 14.18 -25.66
N PRO A 14 -7.67 13.92 -26.04
CA PRO A 14 -8.90 14.58 -25.57
C PRO A 14 -9.26 14.22 -24.12
N ASN A 15 -9.94 15.13 -23.42
CA ASN A 15 -10.36 14.98 -22.02
C ASN A 15 -11.89 14.87 -21.87
N ILE A 16 -12.40 14.68 -20.65
CA ILE A 16 -13.85 14.55 -20.36
C ILE A 16 -14.71 15.75 -20.81
N MET A 17 -14.16 16.95 -20.94
CA MET A 17 -14.91 18.10 -21.46
C MET A 17 -15.13 18.03 -22.97
N ASP A 18 -14.31 17.27 -23.70
CA ASP A 18 -14.46 17.10 -25.16
C ASP A 18 -15.60 16.14 -25.51
N LEU A 19 -16.11 15.39 -24.53
CA LEU A 19 -17.19 14.41 -24.70
C LEU A 19 -18.56 15.07 -24.90
N VAL A 20 -18.85 16.12 -24.14
CA VAL A 20 -20.14 16.82 -24.11
C VAL A 20 -19.93 18.32 -24.04
N LYS A 21 -20.85 19.12 -24.59
CA LYS A 21 -20.73 20.57 -24.48
C LYS A 21 -20.94 20.99 -23.03
N CYS A 22 -19.88 21.44 -22.38
CA CYS A 22 -19.87 21.86 -20.99
C CYS A 22 -18.84 22.97 -20.77
N ASP A 23 -19.03 23.73 -19.69
CA ASP A 23 -18.14 24.82 -19.31
C ASP A 23 -17.07 24.35 -18.32
N GLY A 24 -17.33 23.25 -17.61
CA GLY A 24 -16.34 22.57 -16.78
C GLY A 24 -16.73 21.15 -16.43
N ALA A 25 -15.75 20.41 -15.91
CA ALA A 25 -15.91 19.03 -15.49
C ALA A 25 -15.04 18.71 -14.28
N VAL A 26 -15.49 17.77 -13.45
CA VAL A 26 -14.79 17.35 -12.22
C VAL A 26 -14.80 15.84 -12.09
N LEU A 27 -13.66 15.27 -11.71
CA LEU A 27 -13.51 13.88 -11.30
C LEU A 27 -13.17 13.83 -9.81
N PHE A 28 -14.03 13.17 -9.03
CA PHE A 28 -13.72 12.69 -7.69
C PHE A 28 -13.18 11.28 -7.78
N TYR A 29 -11.91 11.11 -7.43
CA TYR A 29 -11.25 9.82 -7.42
C TYR A 29 -10.33 9.68 -6.21
N ARG A 30 -10.51 8.62 -5.42
CA ARG A 30 -9.68 8.31 -4.22
C ARG A 30 -9.51 9.51 -3.28
N ASN A 31 -10.62 10.18 -2.97
CA ASN A 31 -10.65 11.35 -2.08
C ASN A 31 -9.83 12.56 -2.59
N LYS A 32 -9.55 12.61 -3.90
CA LYS A 32 -8.92 13.75 -4.57
C LYS A 32 -9.87 14.33 -5.62
N ILE A 33 -9.78 15.64 -5.79
CA ILE A 33 -10.60 16.43 -6.69
C ILE A 33 -9.76 16.86 -7.88
N TRP A 34 -10.20 16.51 -9.09
CA TRP A 34 -9.58 16.94 -10.33
C TRP A 34 -10.56 17.79 -11.12
N ARG A 35 -10.19 19.03 -11.47
CA ARG A 35 -11.07 20.02 -12.08
C ARG A 35 -10.58 20.44 -13.45
N LEU A 36 -11.50 20.67 -14.37
CA LEU A 36 -11.27 21.22 -15.69
C LEU A 36 -12.32 22.29 -15.98
N GLY A 37 -11.90 23.41 -16.58
CA GLY A 37 -12.79 24.51 -16.94
C GLY A 37 -13.42 25.22 -15.72
N ILE A 38 -14.63 25.73 -15.93
CA ILE A 38 -15.40 26.49 -14.94
C ILE A 38 -16.12 25.54 -14.00
N THR A 39 -15.69 25.51 -12.75
CA THR A 39 -16.20 24.59 -11.72
C THR A 39 -16.41 25.32 -10.40
N PRO A 40 -17.34 24.84 -9.53
CA PRO A 40 -17.48 25.36 -8.18
C PRO A 40 -16.21 25.14 -7.33
N SER A 41 -16.13 25.82 -6.18
CA SER A 41 -15.04 25.61 -5.23
C SER A 41 -15.06 24.20 -4.63
N ASP A 42 -13.92 23.75 -4.09
CA ASP A 42 -13.79 22.40 -3.53
C ASP A 42 -14.80 22.12 -2.40
N LEU A 43 -15.07 23.13 -1.57
CA LEU A 43 -16.08 23.04 -0.50
C LEU A 43 -17.50 22.88 -1.08
N GLN A 44 -17.82 23.63 -2.14
CA GLN A 44 -19.12 23.51 -2.83
C GLN A 44 -19.25 22.17 -3.55
N LEU A 45 -18.19 21.68 -4.18
CA LEU A 45 -18.18 20.36 -4.83
C LEU A 45 -18.39 19.22 -3.82
N GLN A 46 -17.78 19.32 -2.63
CA GLN A 46 -18.02 18.37 -1.55
C GLN A 46 -19.46 18.41 -1.04
N ASP A 47 -20.02 19.61 -0.87
CA ASP A 47 -21.41 19.81 -0.47
C ASP A 47 -22.41 19.25 -1.50
N ILE A 48 -22.15 19.46 -2.80
CA ILE A 48 -22.94 18.87 -3.90
C ILE A 48 -22.87 17.33 -3.86
N ALA A 49 -21.67 16.74 -3.66
CA ALA A 49 -21.55 15.29 -3.57
C ALA A 49 -22.27 14.72 -2.34
N PHE A 50 -22.20 15.42 -1.20
CA PHE A 50 -22.94 15.05 0.01
C PHE A 50 -24.46 15.08 -0.24
N TRP A 51 -24.96 16.14 -0.86
CA TRP A 51 -26.37 16.25 -1.25
C TRP A 51 -26.80 15.10 -2.18
N LEU A 52 -26.00 14.75 -3.19
CA LEU A 52 -26.28 13.63 -4.08
C LEU A 52 -26.23 12.27 -3.37
N SER A 53 -25.38 12.08 -2.36
CA SER A 53 -25.39 10.85 -1.57
C SER A 53 -26.61 10.73 -0.66
N GLU A 54 -27.07 11.83 -0.07
CA GLU A 54 -28.19 11.81 0.88
C GLU A 54 -29.55 11.68 0.19
N TYR A 55 -29.78 12.45 -0.90
CA TYR A 55 -31.12 12.56 -1.52
C TYR A 55 -31.27 11.77 -2.83
N HIS A 56 -30.17 11.35 -3.45
CA HIS A 56 -30.16 10.66 -4.75
C HIS A 56 -29.41 9.32 -4.70
N MET A 57 -29.55 8.60 -3.58
CA MET A 57 -28.80 7.36 -3.30
C MET A 57 -29.12 6.23 -4.30
N ASP A 58 -30.36 6.13 -4.75
CA ASP A 58 -30.85 5.03 -5.62
C ASP A 58 -30.61 5.28 -7.12
N SER A 59 -30.16 6.47 -7.49
CA SER A 59 -29.90 6.82 -8.90
C SER A 59 -28.44 6.64 -9.27
N THR A 60 -28.18 6.17 -10.49
CA THR A 60 -26.83 6.09 -11.07
C THR A 60 -26.22 7.46 -11.39
N GLY A 61 -27.02 8.52 -11.33
CA GLY A 61 -26.61 9.89 -11.60
C GLY A 61 -27.76 10.90 -11.48
N LEU A 62 -27.48 12.16 -11.76
CA LEU A 62 -28.47 13.24 -11.86
C LEU A 62 -28.12 14.14 -13.04
N SER A 63 -29.10 14.45 -13.89
CA SER A 63 -29.00 15.51 -14.90
C SER A 63 -30.04 16.58 -14.64
N THR A 64 -29.59 17.82 -14.45
CA THR A 64 -30.47 18.98 -14.29
C THR A 64 -29.93 20.17 -15.06
N ASP A 65 -30.84 20.98 -15.60
CA ASP A 65 -30.56 22.29 -16.17
C ASP A 65 -30.59 23.40 -15.11
N SER A 66 -31.10 23.13 -13.91
CA SER A 66 -31.10 24.04 -12.76
C SER A 66 -30.92 23.29 -11.45
N LEU A 67 -29.79 23.53 -10.78
CA LEU A 67 -29.52 23.02 -9.43
C LEU A 67 -30.52 23.55 -8.40
N TYR A 68 -31.03 24.76 -8.59
CA TYR A 68 -32.04 25.36 -7.70
C TYR A 68 -33.35 24.56 -7.74
N ASP A 69 -33.91 24.39 -8.93
CA ASP A 69 -35.13 23.60 -9.17
C ASP A 69 -34.96 22.11 -8.83
N ALA A 70 -33.73 21.58 -8.93
CA ALA A 70 -33.43 20.22 -8.48
C ALA A 70 -33.47 20.07 -6.95
N GLY A 71 -33.57 21.17 -6.20
CA GLY A 71 -33.68 21.17 -4.74
C GLY A 71 -32.34 21.18 -4.00
N TYR A 72 -31.24 21.58 -4.66
CA TYR A 72 -29.94 21.74 -3.99
C TYR A 72 -29.95 23.00 -3.10
N PRO A 73 -29.79 22.89 -1.76
CA PRO A 73 -29.91 24.03 -0.86
C PRO A 73 -28.87 25.13 -1.08
N GLY A 74 -27.67 24.75 -1.54
CA GLY A 74 -26.56 25.68 -1.81
C GLY A 74 -26.62 26.37 -3.18
N ALA A 75 -27.68 26.16 -3.97
CA ALA A 75 -27.74 26.63 -5.37
C ALA A 75 -27.59 28.14 -5.50
N LEU A 76 -28.19 28.93 -4.59
CA LEU A 76 -28.09 30.39 -4.61
C LEU A 76 -26.66 30.89 -4.32
N ALA A 77 -25.85 30.10 -3.59
CA ALA A 77 -24.46 30.45 -3.27
C ALA A 77 -23.48 30.11 -4.40
N LEU A 78 -23.87 29.27 -5.36
CA LEU A 78 -23.10 29.01 -6.58
C LEU A 78 -23.12 30.21 -7.54
N GLY A 79 -24.16 31.04 -7.44
CA GLY A 79 -24.34 32.23 -8.26
C GLY A 79 -24.38 31.92 -9.75
N ASP A 80 -23.82 32.83 -10.55
CA ASP A 80 -23.82 32.79 -12.01
C ASP A 80 -22.78 31.80 -12.61
N VAL A 81 -21.98 31.15 -11.75
CA VAL A 81 -20.83 30.32 -12.18
C VAL A 81 -21.32 29.01 -12.80
N VAL A 82 -22.30 28.35 -12.17
CA VAL A 82 -22.84 27.05 -12.60
C VAL A 82 -24.32 26.97 -12.25
N CYS A 83 -25.14 26.57 -13.22
CA CYS A 83 -26.58 26.38 -13.05
C CYS A 83 -27.02 24.96 -13.41
N GLY A 84 -26.43 24.39 -14.47
CA GLY A 84 -26.69 23.02 -14.91
C GLY A 84 -25.63 22.05 -14.46
N MET A 85 -26.04 20.82 -14.17
CA MET A 85 -25.15 19.75 -13.76
C MET A 85 -25.59 18.41 -14.35
N ALA A 86 -24.65 17.65 -14.88
CA ALA A 86 -24.78 16.22 -15.07
C ALA A 86 -23.76 15.51 -14.17
N ALA A 87 -24.22 14.64 -13.28
CA ALA A 87 -23.39 13.90 -12.35
C ALA A 87 -23.63 12.41 -12.53
N VAL A 88 -22.57 11.62 -12.59
CA VAL A 88 -22.65 10.14 -12.63
C VAL A 88 -21.78 9.52 -11.57
N ARG A 89 -22.31 8.47 -10.94
CA ARG A 89 -21.63 7.71 -9.90
C ARG A 89 -20.89 6.54 -10.51
N ILE A 90 -19.58 6.46 -10.31
CA ILE A 90 -18.77 5.35 -10.81
C ILE A 90 -18.72 4.24 -9.76
N THR A 91 -18.31 4.61 -8.55
CA THR A 91 -18.28 3.76 -7.35
C THR A 91 -19.05 4.46 -6.22
N SER A 92 -19.13 3.87 -5.03
CA SER A 92 -19.77 4.54 -3.89
C SER A 92 -19.08 5.86 -3.50
N LYS A 93 -17.78 6.01 -3.83
CA LYS A 93 -16.95 7.17 -3.45
C LYS A 93 -16.52 8.03 -4.63
N ASP A 94 -16.44 7.45 -5.83
CA ASP A 94 -15.92 8.14 -7.02
C ASP A 94 -17.07 8.59 -7.92
N MET A 95 -17.03 9.86 -8.32
CA MET A 95 -18.10 10.53 -9.08
C MET A 95 -17.51 11.43 -10.16
N LEU A 96 -18.22 11.55 -11.27
CA LEU A 96 -17.93 12.48 -12.36
C LEU A 96 -19.02 13.53 -12.44
N PHE A 97 -18.61 14.76 -12.72
CA PHE A 97 -19.49 15.90 -12.87
C PHE A 97 -19.16 16.66 -14.15
N TRP A 98 -20.19 17.13 -14.82
CA TRP A 98 -20.13 18.14 -15.86
C TRP A 98 -21.03 19.30 -15.49
N PHE A 99 -20.55 20.51 -15.74
CA PHE A 99 -21.20 21.74 -15.34
C PHE A 99 -21.45 22.65 -16.54
N ARG A 100 -22.57 23.36 -16.49
CA ARG A 100 -22.93 24.41 -17.44
C ARG A 100 -23.28 25.69 -16.70
N SER A 101 -22.73 26.81 -17.15
CA SER A 101 -23.06 28.14 -16.67
C SER A 101 -24.45 28.56 -17.16
N GLN A 102 -24.99 29.63 -16.58
CA GLN A 102 -26.22 30.24 -17.08
C GLN A 102 -26.04 30.64 -18.55
N THR A 103 -27.05 30.38 -19.37
CA THR A 103 -27.10 30.91 -20.72
C THR A 103 -28.36 31.75 -20.83
N ALA A 104 -28.22 33.02 -21.23
CA ALA A 104 -29.37 33.80 -21.67
C ALA A 104 -29.96 33.09 -22.89
N ALA A 105 -31.01 32.30 -22.70
CA ALA A 105 -31.66 31.60 -23.79
C ALA A 105 -32.15 32.64 -24.81
N GLU A 106 -31.60 32.62 -26.02
CA GLU A 106 -32.12 33.40 -27.13
C GLU A 106 -33.51 32.85 -27.49
N ILE A 107 -34.57 33.43 -26.93
CA ILE A 107 -35.95 33.06 -27.25
C ILE A 107 -36.64 34.22 -27.97
N ARG A 108 -37.20 33.94 -29.14
CA ARG A 108 -38.08 34.83 -29.89
C ARG A 108 -39.39 35.04 -29.14
N TRP A 109 -39.64 36.28 -28.76
CA TRP A 109 -40.79 36.71 -27.98
C TRP A 109 -42.13 36.51 -28.69
N GLY A 110 -43.08 35.90 -27.98
CA GLY A 110 -44.49 35.79 -28.36
C GLY A 110 -45.42 35.87 -27.15
N GLY A 111 -45.20 36.85 -26.26
CA GLY A 111 -46.13 37.25 -25.18
C GLY A 111 -46.70 36.11 -24.31
N ALA A 112 -46.01 35.76 -23.22
CA ALA A 112 -46.51 34.77 -22.25
C ALA A 112 -47.65 35.32 -21.36
N LYS A 113 -48.55 34.42 -20.95
CA LYS A 113 -49.78 34.67 -20.17
C LYS A 113 -49.48 35.20 -18.76
N HIS A 114 -50.26 36.19 -18.32
CA HIS A 114 -50.25 36.74 -16.96
C HIS A 114 -50.70 35.70 -15.93
N GLU A 115 -50.03 35.64 -14.79
CA GLU A 115 -50.58 35.02 -13.59
C GLU A 115 -51.70 35.89 -12.99
N PRO A 116 -52.79 35.30 -12.48
CA PRO A 116 -53.93 36.03 -11.93
C PRO A 116 -53.59 36.61 -10.55
N GLY A 117 -52.84 37.71 -10.52
CA GLY A 117 -52.47 38.40 -9.28
C GLY A 117 -51.47 39.54 -9.49
N GLU A 118 -50.61 39.43 -10.50
CA GLU A 118 -49.66 40.48 -10.84
C GLU A 118 -50.34 41.57 -11.69
N LYS A 119 -50.36 42.81 -11.17
CA LYS A 119 -50.79 44.00 -11.92
C LYS A 119 -49.58 44.90 -12.13
N ASP A 120 -49.19 45.07 -13.38
CA ASP A 120 -48.17 46.06 -13.74
C ASP A 120 -48.67 47.49 -13.42
N ASP A 121 -47.89 48.24 -12.64
CA ASP A 121 -48.22 49.64 -12.34
C ASP A 121 -47.90 50.53 -13.55
N GLY A 122 -48.94 50.95 -14.27
CA GLY A 122 -48.83 51.75 -15.50
C GLY A 122 -48.25 53.17 -15.31
N ARG A 123 -47.95 53.60 -14.08
CA ARG A 123 -47.35 54.91 -13.78
C ARG A 123 -45.82 54.90 -13.72
N ARG A 124 -45.18 53.72 -13.72
CA ARG A 124 -43.73 53.56 -13.66
C ARG A 124 -43.22 52.75 -14.85
N MET A 125 -42.23 53.27 -15.58
CA MET A 125 -41.50 52.49 -16.58
C MET A 125 -40.57 51.50 -15.87
N HIS A 126 -41.05 50.28 -15.67
CA HIS A 126 -40.26 49.12 -15.28
C HIS A 126 -40.60 47.96 -16.24
N PRO A 127 -39.68 47.01 -16.46
CA PRO A 127 -40.02 45.81 -17.22
C PRO A 127 -41.23 45.12 -16.60
N ARG A 128 -42.14 44.61 -17.43
CA ARG A 128 -43.38 43.93 -16.98
C ARG A 128 -43.06 42.80 -16.01
N SER A 129 -43.96 42.52 -15.07
CA SER A 129 -43.76 41.49 -14.03
C SER A 129 -43.44 40.12 -14.64
N SER A 130 -44.10 39.77 -15.76
CA SER A 130 -43.79 38.58 -16.57
C SER A 130 -42.38 38.56 -17.19
N PHE A 131 -41.81 39.72 -17.51
CA PHE A 131 -40.43 39.84 -17.98
C PHE A 131 -39.45 39.70 -16.81
N LYS A 132 -39.80 40.21 -15.63
CA LYS A 132 -38.97 40.08 -14.42
C LYS A 132 -38.93 38.63 -13.91
N ALA A 133 -40.09 37.97 -13.81
CA ALA A 133 -40.19 36.55 -13.46
C ALA A 133 -39.43 35.68 -14.47
N PHE A 134 -39.51 36.01 -15.76
CA PHE A 134 -38.74 35.34 -16.79
C PHE A 134 -37.22 35.54 -16.65
N LEU A 135 -36.75 36.77 -16.41
CA LEU A 135 -35.33 37.04 -16.16
C LEU A 135 -34.81 36.26 -14.94
N GLU A 136 -35.66 36.04 -13.94
CA GLU A 136 -35.33 35.26 -12.75
C GLU A 136 -35.20 33.76 -13.07
N VAL A 137 -36.09 33.21 -13.91
CA VAL A 137 -36.01 31.82 -14.40
C VAL A 137 -34.79 31.59 -15.30
N VAL A 138 -34.43 32.55 -16.15
CA VAL A 138 -33.27 32.41 -17.06
C VAL A 138 -31.95 32.49 -16.29
N LYS A 139 -31.90 33.21 -15.16
CA LYS A 139 -30.69 33.32 -14.33
C LYS A 139 -30.32 32.02 -13.61
N THR A 140 -31.29 31.16 -13.35
CA THR A 140 -31.06 29.92 -12.59
C THR A 140 -30.94 28.68 -13.47
N ARG A 141 -31.01 28.83 -14.80
CA ARG A 141 -31.04 27.71 -15.75
C ARG A 141 -29.90 27.75 -16.78
N SER A 142 -29.40 26.57 -17.12
CA SER A 142 -28.46 26.34 -18.22
C SER A 142 -29.17 25.82 -19.47
N LEU A 143 -28.40 25.59 -20.54
CA LEU A 143 -28.87 24.76 -21.65
C LEU A 143 -29.17 23.33 -21.15
N PRO A 144 -30.30 22.73 -21.57
CA PRO A 144 -30.65 21.36 -21.19
C PRO A 144 -29.68 20.35 -21.80
N TRP A 145 -29.40 19.29 -21.05
CA TRP A 145 -28.61 18.15 -21.53
C TRP A 145 -29.42 17.39 -22.58
N LYS A 146 -28.82 17.14 -23.75
CA LYS A 146 -29.50 16.42 -24.82
C LYS A 146 -29.31 14.91 -24.65
N ASP A 147 -30.24 14.12 -25.20
CA ASP A 147 -30.22 12.66 -25.07
C ASP A 147 -28.88 12.04 -25.51
N TYR A 148 -28.34 12.47 -26.65
CA TYR A 148 -27.04 11.97 -27.12
C TYR A 148 -25.86 12.33 -26.21
N GLU A 149 -25.95 13.43 -25.45
CA GLU A 149 -24.92 13.81 -24.47
C GLU A 149 -25.02 12.91 -23.24
N MET A 150 -26.25 12.62 -22.80
CA MET A 150 -26.51 11.71 -21.69
C MET A 150 -26.11 10.27 -22.03
N ASP A 151 -26.35 9.81 -23.26
CA ASP A 151 -25.92 8.49 -23.73
C ASP A 151 -24.38 8.36 -23.72
N ALA A 152 -23.67 9.42 -24.12
CA ALA A 152 -22.21 9.46 -24.08
C ALA A 152 -21.69 9.41 -22.64
N ILE A 153 -22.30 10.19 -21.74
CA ILE A 153 -21.98 10.21 -20.31
C ILE A 153 -22.21 8.83 -19.67
N HIS A 154 -23.35 8.19 -19.91
CA HIS A 154 -23.66 6.85 -19.39
C HIS A 154 -22.73 5.78 -19.95
N SER A 155 -22.36 5.87 -21.23
CA SER A 155 -21.40 4.96 -21.85
C SER A 155 -20.03 5.06 -21.16
N LEU A 156 -19.55 6.28 -20.90
CA LEU A 156 -18.29 6.51 -20.17
C LEU A 156 -18.39 5.99 -18.74
N GLN A 157 -19.51 6.22 -18.05
CA GLN A 157 -19.75 5.71 -16.70
C GLN A 157 -19.61 4.18 -16.64
N LEU A 158 -20.21 3.45 -17.59
CA LEU A 158 -20.15 1.98 -17.63
C LEU A 158 -18.72 1.47 -17.85
N ILE A 159 -18.01 2.07 -18.81
CA ILE A 159 -16.60 1.72 -19.09
C ILE A 159 -15.76 1.94 -17.83
N LEU A 160 -15.89 3.12 -17.22
CA LEU A 160 -15.13 3.45 -16.03
C LEU A 160 -15.45 2.51 -14.88
N ARG A 161 -16.74 2.26 -14.60
CA ARG A 161 -17.18 1.36 -13.53
C ARG A 161 -16.59 -0.04 -13.66
N ASN A 162 -16.48 -0.57 -14.88
CA ASN A 162 -15.85 -1.87 -15.12
C ASN A 162 -14.34 -1.79 -14.86
N THR A 163 -13.65 -0.78 -15.41
CA THR A 163 -12.20 -0.63 -15.21
C THR A 163 -11.81 -0.45 -13.75
N PHE A 164 -12.59 0.28 -12.94
CA PHE A 164 -12.29 0.47 -11.52
C PHE A 164 -12.53 -0.79 -10.70
N LYS A 165 -13.57 -1.58 -11.01
CA LYS A 165 -13.80 -2.88 -10.35
C LYS A 165 -12.63 -3.83 -10.60
N ASP A 166 -12.11 -3.88 -11.83
CA ASP A 166 -10.97 -4.74 -12.17
C ASP A 166 -9.68 -4.30 -11.45
N ILE A 167 -9.49 -3.00 -11.25
CA ILE A 167 -8.33 -2.48 -10.49
C ILE A 167 -8.46 -2.81 -8.99
N GLU A 168 -9.66 -2.72 -8.41
CA GLU A 168 -9.90 -3.06 -7.01
C GLU A 168 -9.68 -4.56 -6.74
N THR A 169 -10.15 -5.44 -7.61
CA THR A 169 -9.93 -6.90 -7.47
C THR A 169 -8.45 -7.27 -7.56
N MET A 170 -7.70 -6.66 -8.49
CA MET A 170 -6.26 -6.89 -8.61
C MET A 170 -5.46 -6.42 -7.37
N ASP A 171 -5.85 -5.32 -6.72
CA ASP A 171 -5.18 -4.82 -5.51
C ASP A 171 -5.42 -5.75 -4.30
N VAL A 172 -6.62 -6.33 -4.19
CA VAL A 172 -6.96 -7.32 -3.15
C VAL A 172 -6.16 -8.61 -3.34
N ASP A 173 -6.06 -9.11 -4.57
CA ASP A 173 -5.28 -10.32 -4.87
C ASP A 173 -3.80 -10.13 -4.57
N THR A 174 -3.24 -8.97 -4.95
CA THR A 174 -1.83 -8.63 -4.69
C THR A 174 -1.53 -8.56 -3.18
N LYS A 175 -2.42 -7.94 -2.39
CA LYS A 175 -2.30 -7.90 -0.93
C LYS A 175 -2.39 -9.29 -0.30
N THR A 176 -3.28 -10.14 -0.81
CA THR A 176 -3.45 -11.52 -0.33
C THR A 176 -2.21 -12.37 -0.60
N ILE A 177 -1.61 -12.23 -1.79
CA ILE A 177 -0.35 -12.91 -2.13
C ILE A 177 0.78 -12.45 -1.20
N HIS A 178 0.90 -11.14 -0.96
CA HIS A 178 1.97 -10.60 -0.10
C HIS A 178 1.83 -11.06 1.35
N ALA A 179 0.60 -11.15 1.89
CA ALA A 179 0.36 -11.66 3.23
C ALA A 179 0.77 -13.14 3.36
N ARG A 180 0.39 -13.98 2.38
CA ARG A 180 0.81 -15.40 2.36
C ARG A 180 2.32 -15.57 2.27
N LEU A 181 3.00 -14.69 1.53
CA LEU A 181 4.45 -14.74 1.36
C LEU A 181 5.20 -14.34 2.64
N SER A 182 4.64 -13.40 3.44
CA SER A 182 5.18 -13.06 4.75
C SER A 182 4.96 -14.18 5.78
N ASP A 183 3.81 -14.85 5.75
CA ASP A 183 3.50 -15.94 6.69
C ASP A 183 4.45 -17.14 6.47
N LEU A 184 4.66 -17.54 5.21
CA LEU A 184 5.62 -18.60 4.85
C LEU A 184 7.07 -18.27 5.29
N LYS A 185 7.44 -16.98 5.27
CA LYS A 185 8.78 -16.54 5.70
C LYS A 185 8.96 -16.67 7.21
N ILE A 186 7.89 -16.48 7.99
CA ILE A 186 7.91 -16.60 9.45
C ILE A 186 7.97 -18.08 9.85
N GLU A 187 7.18 -18.95 9.21
CA GLU A 187 7.23 -20.40 9.46
C GLU A 187 8.62 -20.99 9.18
N GLY A 188 9.24 -20.64 8.06
CA GLY A 188 10.60 -21.12 7.73
C GLY A 188 11.68 -20.67 8.71
N MET A 189 11.54 -19.49 9.32
CA MET A 189 12.47 -19.01 10.36
C MET A 189 12.29 -19.78 11.67
N GLN A 190 11.05 -20.09 12.06
CA GLN A 190 10.74 -20.83 13.29
C GLN A 190 11.19 -22.30 13.23
N GLU A 191 11.08 -22.94 12.07
CA GLU A 191 11.58 -24.32 11.89
C GLU A 191 13.12 -24.40 12.00
N LEU A 192 13.84 -23.43 11.42
CA LEU A 192 15.30 -23.40 11.52
C LEU A 192 15.79 -23.10 12.95
N GLU A 193 15.09 -22.23 13.68
CA GLU A 193 15.35 -21.95 15.10
C GLU A 193 15.06 -23.17 15.98
N ALA A 194 13.99 -23.93 15.69
CA ALA A 194 13.70 -25.18 16.40
C ALA A 194 14.78 -26.25 16.15
N VAL A 195 15.23 -26.44 14.90
CA VAL A 195 16.29 -27.40 14.57
C VAL A 195 17.62 -27.04 15.23
N THR A 196 17.99 -25.75 15.23
CA THR A 196 19.22 -25.29 15.90
C THR A 196 19.13 -25.46 17.42
N SER A 197 17.97 -25.21 18.04
CA SER A 197 17.77 -25.42 19.48
C SER A 197 17.86 -26.90 19.90
N GLU A 198 17.35 -27.83 19.07
CA GLU A 198 17.48 -29.27 19.32
C GLU A 198 18.92 -29.75 19.15
N MET A 199 19.67 -29.22 18.18
CA MET A 199 21.11 -29.50 18.04
C MET A 199 21.92 -29.05 19.26
N VAL A 200 21.66 -27.86 19.81
CA VAL A 200 22.34 -27.36 21.02
C VAL A 200 22.06 -28.29 22.22
N ARG A 201 20.81 -28.72 22.40
CA ARG A 201 20.42 -29.65 23.48
C ARG A 201 21.13 -31.00 23.40
N LEU A 202 21.38 -31.51 22.19
CA LEU A 202 22.10 -32.77 21.96
C LEU A 202 23.61 -32.65 22.28
N ILE A 203 24.21 -31.47 22.07
CA ILE A 203 25.62 -31.21 22.38
C ILE A 203 25.84 -31.09 23.90
N GLU A 204 24.94 -30.41 24.60
CA GLU A 204 25.05 -30.18 26.05
C GLU A 204 24.90 -31.46 26.88
N THR A 205 24.09 -32.41 26.41
CA THR A 205 23.80 -33.67 27.12
C THR A 205 24.78 -34.81 26.82
N ALA A 206 25.71 -34.60 25.90
CA ALA A 206 26.69 -35.61 25.53
C ALA A 206 27.66 -35.93 26.68
N THR A 207 27.86 -37.22 26.94
CA THR A 207 28.76 -37.73 27.99
C THR A 207 30.24 -37.68 27.60
N VAL A 208 30.54 -37.32 26.35
CA VAL A 208 31.90 -37.13 25.81
C VAL A 208 32.20 -35.63 25.68
N PRO A 209 33.47 -35.20 25.75
CA PRO A 209 33.84 -33.80 25.52
C PRO A 209 33.55 -33.40 24.07
N ILE A 210 32.71 -32.38 23.89
CA ILE A 210 32.39 -31.81 22.58
C ILE A 210 32.76 -30.33 22.59
N LEU A 211 33.47 -29.92 21.55
CA LEU A 211 33.77 -28.53 21.25
C LEU A 211 33.46 -28.27 19.77
N ALA A 212 33.00 -27.06 19.46
CA ALA A 212 32.74 -26.61 18.11
C ALA A 212 33.40 -25.25 17.89
N VAL A 213 33.86 -25.02 16.67
CA VAL A 213 34.48 -23.77 16.25
C VAL A 213 33.80 -23.26 14.98
N ASP A 214 33.92 -21.96 14.72
CA ASP A 214 33.52 -21.37 13.45
C ASP A 214 34.68 -21.39 12.42
N VAL A 215 34.41 -20.84 11.24
CA VAL A 215 35.39 -20.74 10.13
C VAL A 215 36.63 -19.91 10.48
N ASP A 216 36.53 -19.02 11.46
CA ASP A 216 37.64 -18.20 11.95
C ASP A 216 38.40 -18.89 13.10
N GLY A 217 37.97 -20.09 13.51
CA GLY A 217 38.58 -20.89 14.57
C GLY A 217 38.21 -20.40 15.98
N LEU A 218 37.15 -19.60 16.11
CA LEU A 218 36.59 -19.17 17.40
C LEU A 218 35.63 -20.24 17.92
N VAL A 219 35.72 -20.53 19.21
CA VAL A 219 34.87 -21.54 19.85
C VAL A 219 33.43 -21.03 19.93
N ASN A 220 32.51 -21.77 19.31
CA ASN A 220 31.07 -21.50 19.33
C ASN A 220 30.25 -22.58 20.04
N GLY A 221 30.87 -23.72 20.37
CA GLY A 221 30.28 -24.78 21.19
C GLY A 221 31.27 -25.30 22.21
N TRP A 222 30.83 -25.42 23.47
CA TRP A 222 31.64 -25.93 24.57
C TRP A 222 30.75 -26.66 25.56
N ASN A 223 30.81 -27.99 25.58
CA ASN A 223 29.90 -28.76 26.42
C ASN A 223 30.35 -28.85 27.89
N THR A 224 29.43 -29.27 28.75
CA THR A 224 29.69 -29.42 30.20
C THR A 224 30.86 -30.36 30.47
N LYS A 225 31.03 -31.43 29.67
CA LYS A 225 32.10 -32.41 29.87
C LYS A 225 33.49 -31.82 29.64
N ILE A 226 33.69 -31.03 28.59
CA ILE A 226 34.99 -30.37 28.34
C ILE A 226 35.24 -29.25 29.37
N SER A 227 34.20 -28.55 29.81
CA SER A 227 34.29 -27.56 30.90
C SER A 227 34.73 -28.21 32.21
N GLU A 228 34.13 -29.35 32.57
CA GLU A 228 34.55 -30.14 33.73
C GLU A 228 35.99 -30.60 33.61
N LEU A 229 36.41 -31.12 32.44
CA LEU A 229 37.76 -31.64 32.23
C LEU A 229 38.81 -30.54 32.35
N THR A 230 38.66 -29.46 31.58
CA THR A 230 39.64 -28.37 31.50
C THR A 230 39.57 -27.40 32.69
N GLY A 231 38.43 -27.33 33.39
CA GLY A 231 38.16 -26.30 34.39
C GLY A 231 37.79 -24.93 33.79
N LEU A 232 37.60 -24.84 32.46
CA LEU A 232 37.20 -23.62 31.78
C LEU A 232 35.69 -23.60 31.54
N LEU A 233 35.00 -22.66 32.20
CA LEU A 233 33.57 -22.44 32.03
C LEU A 233 33.21 -22.01 30.59
N VAL A 234 32.02 -22.42 30.13
CA VAL A 234 31.47 -22.13 28.80
C VAL A 234 31.57 -20.64 28.47
N ASP A 235 31.11 -19.76 29.35
CA ASP A 235 31.13 -18.30 29.15
C ASP A 235 32.53 -17.71 28.92
N LYS A 236 33.58 -18.42 29.37
CA LYS A 236 34.97 -18.01 29.20
C LYS A 236 35.66 -18.70 28.02
N ALA A 237 35.05 -19.74 27.47
CA ALA A 237 35.55 -20.49 26.33
C ALA A 237 34.96 -19.96 25.01
N ILE A 238 33.67 -19.65 24.99
CA ILE A 238 32.96 -19.14 23.82
C ILE A 238 33.61 -17.82 23.34
N GLY A 239 33.79 -17.69 22.03
CA GLY A 239 34.39 -16.54 21.36
C GLY A 239 35.92 -16.46 21.47
N LYS A 240 36.59 -17.40 22.16
CA LYS A 240 38.06 -17.49 22.14
C LYS A 240 38.51 -18.33 20.96
N HIS A 241 39.67 -18.00 20.42
CA HIS A 241 40.29 -18.81 19.38
C HIS A 241 40.84 -20.12 19.98
N LEU A 242 40.47 -21.27 19.42
CA LEU A 242 40.87 -22.60 19.93
C LEU A 242 42.39 -22.73 20.13
N LEU A 243 43.20 -22.14 19.24
CA LEU A 243 44.66 -22.16 19.32
C LEU A 243 45.22 -21.53 20.60
N THR A 244 44.45 -20.66 21.26
CA THR A 244 44.86 -20.05 22.54
C THR A 244 44.61 -20.97 23.74
N LEU A 245 43.72 -21.95 23.58
CA LEU A 245 43.32 -22.89 24.63
C LEU A 245 44.17 -24.16 24.64
N VAL A 246 44.90 -24.43 23.56
CA VAL A 246 45.78 -25.60 23.43
C VAL A 246 47.20 -25.31 23.89
N GLU A 247 47.93 -26.37 24.23
CA GLU A 247 49.36 -26.27 24.55
C GLU A 247 50.19 -25.91 23.32
N ASP A 248 51.28 -25.18 23.55
CA ASP A 248 52.12 -24.64 22.47
C ASP A 248 52.76 -25.79 21.64
N SER A 249 52.97 -26.96 22.27
CA SER A 249 53.40 -28.21 21.63
C SER A 249 52.41 -28.75 20.59
N SER A 250 51.13 -28.39 20.73
CA SER A 250 50.00 -28.96 19.99
C SER A 250 49.39 -27.99 18.97
N VAL A 251 49.81 -26.72 18.95
CA VAL A 251 49.26 -25.67 18.09
C VAL A 251 49.33 -26.04 16.60
N ASP A 252 50.45 -26.58 16.13
CA ASP A 252 50.63 -26.93 14.72
C ASP A 252 49.72 -28.08 14.28
N ILE A 253 49.50 -29.05 15.17
CA ILE A 253 48.59 -30.19 14.93
C ILE A 253 47.16 -29.67 14.78
N VAL A 254 46.71 -28.83 15.72
CA VAL A 254 45.35 -28.29 15.73
C VAL A 254 45.12 -27.35 14.54
N LYS A 255 46.11 -26.52 14.19
CA LYS A 255 46.03 -25.63 13.04
C LYS A 255 45.90 -26.41 11.72
N ARG A 256 46.66 -27.50 11.57
CA ARG A 256 46.54 -28.39 10.40
C ARG A 256 45.18 -29.06 10.35
N MET A 257 44.69 -29.56 11.48
CA MET A 257 43.37 -30.19 11.59
C MET A 257 42.25 -29.24 11.17
N LEU A 258 42.21 -28.03 11.72
CA LEU A 258 41.21 -27.02 11.34
C LEU A 258 41.28 -26.66 9.86
N PHE A 259 42.49 -26.50 9.32
CA PHE A 259 42.68 -26.20 7.90
C PHE A 259 42.14 -27.31 6.98
N LEU A 260 42.33 -28.58 7.35
CA LEU A 260 41.82 -29.72 6.59
C LEU A 260 40.30 -29.84 6.71
N ALA A 261 39.75 -29.63 7.92
CA ALA A 261 38.31 -29.63 8.16
C ALA A 261 37.58 -28.54 7.32
N LEU A 262 38.16 -27.33 7.23
CA LEU A 262 37.63 -26.24 6.39
C LEU A 262 37.66 -26.56 4.88
N GLN A 263 38.56 -27.45 4.44
CA GLN A 263 38.57 -27.98 3.08
C GLN A 263 37.60 -29.16 2.88
N GLY A 264 36.82 -29.50 3.91
CA GLY A 264 35.91 -30.65 3.92
C GLY A 264 36.62 -31.99 4.07
N LYS A 265 37.88 -32.01 4.52
CA LYS A 265 38.65 -33.23 4.78
C LYS A 265 38.67 -33.50 6.28
N GLU A 266 37.81 -34.43 6.70
CA GLU A 266 37.67 -34.85 8.08
C GLU A 266 38.81 -35.79 8.50
N GLU A 267 39.37 -35.56 9.68
CA GLU A 267 40.44 -36.37 10.25
C GLU A 267 40.00 -37.01 11.57
N GLN A 268 40.44 -38.23 11.83
CA GLN A 268 40.06 -39.03 13.00
C GLN A 268 41.27 -39.37 13.86
N ASN A 269 41.04 -39.55 15.16
CA ASN A 269 42.05 -39.94 16.15
C ASN A 269 43.22 -38.95 16.27
N ILE A 270 42.95 -37.65 16.13
CA ILE A 270 43.97 -36.62 16.33
C ILE A 270 44.17 -36.43 17.83
N GLN A 271 45.42 -36.50 18.25
CA GLN A 271 45.80 -36.32 19.64
C GLN A 271 46.42 -34.95 19.84
N PHE A 272 45.88 -34.16 20.76
CA PHE A 272 46.46 -32.87 21.14
C PHE A 272 46.23 -32.56 22.63
N GLU A 273 47.08 -31.70 23.17
CA GLU A 273 47.03 -31.29 24.58
C GLU A 273 46.33 -29.93 24.74
N ILE A 274 45.41 -29.87 25.71
CA ILE A 274 44.66 -28.66 26.05
C ILE A 274 45.05 -28.13 27.43
N LYS A 275 45.12 -26.80 27.57
CA LYS A 275 45.47 -26.11 28.82
C LYS A 275 44.37 -26.32 29.86
N THR A 276 44.78 -26.49 31.12
CA THR A 276 43.87 -26.57 32.26
C THR A 276 43.81 -25.25 33.02
N HIS A 277 42.63 -24.91 33.53
CA HIS A 277 42.32 -23.63 34.15
C HIS A 277 41.82 -23.78 35.59
N GLY A 278 42.05 -22.74 36.40
CA GLY A 278 41.54 -22.65 37.77
C GLY A 278 42.14 -23.72 38.70
N SER A 279 41.29 -24.43 39.43
CA SER A 279 41.71 -25.50 40.36
C SER A 279 42.36 -26.70 39.68
N LYS A 280 42.24 -26.82 38.34
CA LYS A 280 42.84 -27.90 37.56
C LYS A 280 44.20 -27.55 36.95
N SER A 281 44.65 -26.30 37.07
CA SER A 281 45.95 -25.89 36.52
C SER A 281 47.14 -26.62 37.18
N GLU A 282 46.98 -27.13 38.41
CA GLU A 282 48.00 -27.95 39.08
C GLU A 282 48.10 -29.39 38.55
N CYS A 283 47.09 -29.87 37.80
CA CYS A 283 47.07 -31.24 37.25
C CYS A 283 47.79 -31.37 35.90
N GLY A 284 48.33 -30.28 35.34
CA GLY A 284 48.94 -30.26 34.02
C GLY A 284 47.93 -30.26 32.86
N PRO A 285 48.40 -30.23 31.60
CA PRO A 285 47.53 -30.24 30.43
C PRO A 285 46.84 -31.58 30.25
N ILE A 286 45.67 -31.56 29.60
CA ILE A 286 44.88 -32.77 29.33
C ILE A 286 45.08 -33.17 27.88
N CYS A 287 45.42 -34.44 27.68
CA CYS A 287 45.50 -35.01 26.34
C CYS A 287 44.10 -35.44 25.87
N LEU A 288 43.67 -34.92 24.72
CA LEU A 288 42.42 -35.28 24.05
C LEU A 288 42.71 -36.07 22.79
N VAL A 289 41.88 -37.08 22.51
CA VAL A 289 41.81 -37.75 21.22
C VAL A 289 40.49 -37.33 20.58
N VAL A 290 40.58 -36.61 19.46
CA VAL A 290 39.43 -35.99 18.80
C VAL A 290 39.24 -36.50 17.38
N ASN A 291 37.99 -36.43 16.93
CA ASN A 291 37.62 -36.55 15.53
C ASN A 291 37.10 -35.20 15.07
N ALA A 292 37.63 -34.68 13.96
CA ALA A 292 37.21 -33.42 13.38
C ALA A 292 36.17 -33.68 12.28
N CYS A 293 34.97 -33.10 12.44
CA CYS A 293 33.88 -33.18 11.46
C CYS A 293 33.51 -31.78 10.99
N ALA A 294 33.20 -31.63 9.70
CA ALA A 294 32.82 -30.32 9.13
C ALA A 294 31.30 -30.19 9.04
N SER A 295 30.76 -29.09 9.57
CA SER A 295 29.35 -28.72 9.46
C SER A 295 29.10 -27.97 8.17
N ARG A 296 28.01 -28.29 7.47
CA ARG A 296 27.67 -27.70 6.16
C ARG A 296 26.33 -26.99 6.18
N ASP A 297 26.23 -25.89 5.42
CA ASP A 297 24.96 -25.22 5.15
C ASP A 297 24.13 -25.96 4.09
N LEU A 298 22.91 -25.46 3.82
CA LEU A 298 22.01 -25.99 2.79
C LEU A 298 22.59 -25.95 1.36
N HIS A 299 23.69 -25.25 1.16
CA HIS A 299 24.40 -25.11 -0.12
C HIS A 299 25.71 -25.91 -0.14
N GLU A 300 25.91 -26.83 0.82
CA GLU A 300 27.11 -27.67 0.97
C GLU A 300 28.41 -26.90 1.29
N ASN A 301 28.32 -25.64 1.70
CA ASN A 301 29.48 -24.87 2.15
C ASN A 301 29.81 -25.22 3.61
N VAL A 302 31.10 -25.36 3.92
CA VAL A 302 31.56 -25.56 5.30
C VAL A 302 31.35 -24.28 6.10
N VAL A 303 30.64 -24.38 7.24
CA VAL A 303 30.29 -23.27 8.13
C VAL A 303 30.90 -23.38 9.54
N GLY A 304 31.56 -24.51 9.85
CA GLY A 304 32.24 -24.77 11.12
C GLY A 304 32.78 -26.19 11.20
#